data_AF-A0A9D3QG08-F1
#
_entry.id   AF-A0A9D3QG08-F1
#
_cell.length_a   1.000
_cell.length_b   1.000
_cell.length_c   1.000
_cell.angle_alpha   90.00
_cell.angle_beta   90.00
_cell.angle_gamma   90.00
#
_symmetry.space_group_name_H-M   'P 1'
#
loop_
_entity.id
_entity.type
_entity.pdbx_description
1 polymer ?
#
loop_
_entity_poly.entity_id
_entity_poly.type
_entity_poly.pdbx_seq_one_letter_code
_entity_poly.pdbx_strand_id
1 'polypeptide(L)'
;MPVYCNKHTGGVSTKMETDKKSKAENVPGYGDCDLSEQIKAATKDSHVRAENTQLMLSYQRGQITLQQYKLLLCSLYEIYRALEEELDRNSSHPGVAPIYFPQELARLESLEKDLEYFYGESWRDRIIVPAATHRYTQRLRKVGKENPEFLVAHAYTRYLGDLSGGQVLGRITQKSLGLASGEGLSFFSFPGVTSPNRFKQLYRSRMNSIELTKEEREGVLEEAVRAFEFNIEVFDDLQKLLSVTEKETDVRQRHTTHNNNYMPHEMKTDKHTGTGGVQSSGSDLSEQIKAVTKDSHVRAENTQLMLSYQRGQITLKQYKLLLCSLYEIYRALEEELDRNSSHPGVAPIYFPLELARLESLEKDLEYFYGESWRDRIIVPAATHRYTQRLRKVGKENPEFLVAHAYTRYLGDLSGGQVLGRITQKSLGLASGEGLSFFSFPGVTSPNLFKQLYRSRMNSIELTKEEREGVLEEAVRAFEFNIEVFDELQKILSVTEEGDAHHRQAAHSSYIAQGDRTVAKTLQVPAALVTASPLLRLLLGVCVALATVGVGLYTL
;
A
#
# COMPACT_ATOMS: atom_id res chain seq x y z
N MET A 1 54.66 -37.80 41.66
CA MET A 1 55.26 -39.15 41.56
C MET A 1 54.86 -39.74 40.21
N PRO A 2 55.81 -40.21 39.39
CA PRO A 2 55.61 -40.52 37.97
C PRO A 2 55.49 -42.04 37.71
N VAL A 3 54.87 -42.43 36.58
CA VAL A 3 55.28 -43.64 35.83
C VAL A 3 55.13 -43.38 34.32
N TYR A 4 56.23 -43.60 33.62
CA TYR A 4 56.47 -43.54 32.18
C TYR A 4 55.96 -44.78 31.43
N CYS A 5 55.60 -44.64 30.15
CA CYS A 5 56.22 -45.26 28.94
C CYS A 5 55.18 -45.31 27.79
N ASN A 6 55.23 -44.48 26.75
CA ASN A 6 56.19 -44.38 25.64
C ASN A 6 56.08 -45.53 24.62
N LYS A 7 55.69 -45.22 23.37
CA LYS A 7 56.55 -45.42 22.19
C LYS A 7 55.98 -44.84 20.89
N HIS A 8 56.81 -43.99 20.30
CA HIS A 8 56.85 -43.46 18.94
C HIS A 8 56.89 -44.53 17.84
N THR A 9 56.43 -44.15 16.64
CA THR A 9 57.21 -43.98 15.38
C THR A 9 56.25 -43.32 14.37
N GLY A 10 56.41 -42.10 13.85
CA GLY A 10 57.48 -41.52 13.02
C GLY A 10 56.74 -40.89 11.81
N GLY A 11 56.67 -39.57 11.65
CA GLY A 11 57.66 -38.71 10.97
C GLY A 11 57.55 -38.89 9.45
N VAL A 12 57.26 -37.90 8.59
CA VAL A 12 57.89 -36.59 8.37
C VAL A 12 56.95 -35.80 7.42
N SER A 13 56.50 -34.58 7.77
CA SER A 13 56.97 -33.24 7.32
C SER A 13 56.96 -33.05 5.79
N THR A 14 56.26 -32.08 5.18
CA THR A 14 56.41 -30.60 5.24
C THR A 14 55.30 -29.99 4.35
N LYS A 15 54.80 -28.75 4.40
CA LYS A 15 54.92 -27.51 5.19
C LYS A 15 53.87 -26.53 4.58
N MET A 16 53.35 -25.61 5.40
CA MET A 16 53.00 -24.18 5.10
C MET A 16 51.97 -23.94 3.98
N GLU A 17 50.98 -23.05 4.00
CA GLU A 17 50.67 -21.81 4.70
C GLU A 17 49.28 -21.43 4.11
N THR A 18 48.24 -21.04 4.83
CA THR A 18 47.96 -19.62 5.10
C THR A 18 46.56 -19.49 5.72
N ASP A 19 46.44 -18.51 6.59
CA ASP A 19 45.21 -17.94 7.14
C ASP A 19 44.15 -17.57 6.08
N LYS A 20 42.89 -17.88 6.42
CA LYS A 20 41.76 -16.92 6.37
C LYS A 20 40.51 -17.55 7.01
N LYS A 21 40.33 -17.31 8.31
CA LYS A 21 39.02 -17.43 8.96
C LYS A 21 38.11 -16.33 8.39
N SER A 22 37.25 -16.68 7.44
CA SER A 22 36.05 -15.89 7.16
C SER A 22 35.01 -16.20 8.25
N LYS A 23 34.58 -15.14 8.93
CA LYS A 23 33.35 -15.13 9.73
C LYS A 23 32.20 -15.48 8.80
N ALA A 24 31.68 -16.70 8.92
CA ALA A 24 30.33 -16.99 8.43
C ALA A 24 29.37 -16.22 9.34
N GLU A 25 28.75 -15.18 8.78
CA GLU A 25 27.59 -14.52 9.36
C GLU A 25 26.49 -15.57 9.53
N ASN A 26 26.09 -15.82 10.78
CA ASN A 26 24.91 -16.59 11.12
C ASN A 26 23.67 -15.85 10.60
N VAL A 27 23.19 -16.26 9.43
CA VAL A 27 21.82 -15.96 8.98
C VAL A 27 20.87 -16.79 9.86
N PRO A 28 19.83 -16.20 10.48
CA PRO A 28 18.85 -16.97 11.25
C PRO A 28 18.18 -18.01 10.36
N GLY A 29 18.10 -19.26 10.83
CA GLY A 29 17.55 -20.37 10.05
C GLY A 29 16.10 -20.13 9.62
N TYR A 30 15.82 -20.38 8.35
CA TYR A 30 14.50 -20.38 7.69
C TYR A 30 13.49 -21.43 8.22
N GLY A 31 13.74 -22.02 9.39
CA GLY A 31 13.04 -23.22 9.87
C GLY A 31 11.67 -23.00 10.50
N ASP A 32 11.27 -21.76 10.80
CA ASP A 32 10.14 -21.49 11.71
C ASP A 32 9.06 -20.55 11.14
N CYS A 33 9.14 -20.20 9.85
CA CYS A 33 8.17 -19.34 9.18
C CYS A 33 7.30 -20.09 8.18
N ASP A 34 6.02 -19.71 8.10
CA ASP A 34 5.05 -20.27 7.17
C ASP A 34 5.50 -20.17 5.71
N LEU A 35 5.18 -21.19 4.89
CA LEU A 35 5.55 -21.24 3.45
C LEU A 35 5.08 -19.97 2.71
N SER A 36 3.90 -19.46 3.04
CA SER A 36 3.35 -18.23 2.46
C SER A 36 4.17 -16.98 2.74
N GLU A 37 4.68 -16.83 3.96
CA GLU A 37 5.54 -15.69 4.30
C GLU A 37 6.94 -15.85 3.69
N GLN A 38 7.44 -17.08 3.57
CA GLN A 38 8.69 -17.36 2.87
C GLN A 38 8.61 -17.00 1.38
N ILE A 39 7.57 -17.47 0.66
CA ILE A 39 7.37 -17.14 -0.76
C ILE A 39 7.25 -15.63 -0.94
N LYS A 40 6.46 -14.95 -0.09
CA LYS A 40 6.28 -13.50 -0.14
C LYS A 40 7.58 -12.73 0.11
N ALA A 41 8.41 -13.19 1.04
CA ALA A 41 9.73 -12.61 1.29
C ALA A 41 10.66 -12.82 0.09
N ALA A 42 10.74 -14.05 -0.42
CA ALA A 42 11.61 -14.43 -1.54
C ALA A 42 11.24 -13.69 -2.84
N THR A 43 9.95 -13.47 -3.08
CA THR A 43 9.44 -12.84 -4.30
C THR A 43 9.31 -11.32 -4.22
N LYS A 44 9.63 -10.69 -3.09
CA LYS A 44 9.45 -9.25 -2.86
C LYS A 44 10.09 -8.39 -3.95
N ASP A 45 11.35 -8.66 -4.29
CA ASP A 45 12.08 -7.84 -5.27
C ASP A 45 11.59 -8.09 -6.70
N SER A 46 11.27 -9.35 -7.05
CA SER A 46 10.69 -9.68 -8.36
C SER A 46 9.28 -9.12 -8.51
N HIS A 47 8.48 -9.05 -7.44
CA HIS A 47 7.18 -8.39 -7.45
C HIS A 47 7.31 -6.90 -7.76
N VAL A 48 8.23 -6.20 -7.08
CA VAL A 48 8.50 -4.78 -7.37
C VAL A 48 8.94 -4.59 -8.81
N ARG A 49 9.82 -5.46 -9.34
CA ARG A 49 10.23 -5.38 -10.75
C ARG A 49 9.07 -5.62 -11.71
N ALA A 50 8.22 -6.61 -11.45
CA ALA A 50 7.04 -6.90 -12.27
C ALA A 50 6.08 -5.72 -12.36
N GLU A 51 5.81 -5.05 -11.23
CA GLU A 51 4.97 -3.84 -11.17
C GLU A 51 5.57 -2.65 -11.92
N ASN A 52 6.90 -2.61 -12.08
CA ASN A 52 7.62 -1.52 -12.74
C ASN A 52 8.01 -1.83 -14.21
N THR A 53 7.51 -2.93 -14.79
CA THR A 53 7.65 -3.16 -16.24
C THR A 53 6.95 -2.06 -17.04
N GLN A 54 7.47 -1.74 -18.21
CA GLN A 54 6.96 -0.61 -19.02
C GLN A 54 5.47 -0.79 -19.38
N LEU A 55 5.06 -2.02 -19.71
CA LEU A 55 3.67 -2.35 -19.98
C LEU A 55 2.80 -2.12 -18.74
N MET A 56 3.23 -2.60 -17.57
CA MET A 56 2.48 -2.47 -16.32
C MET A 56 2.36 -1.02 -15.84
N LEU A 57 3.44 -0.23 -15.94
CA LEU A 57 3.41 1.21 -15.63
C LEU A 57 2.44 1.97 -16.54
N SER A 58 2.39 1.62 -17.82
CA SER A 58 1.45 2.21 -18.78
C SER A 58 0.01 1.77 -18.46
N TYR A 59 -0.18 0.49 -18.12
CA TYR A 59 -1.47 -0.06 -17.70
C TYR A 59 -1.99 0.66 -16.46
N GLN A 60 -1.20 0.78 -15.40
CA GLN A 60 -1.57 1.44 -14.14
C GLN A 60 -1.96 2.92 -14.33
N ARG A 61 -1.42 3.60 -15.34
CA ARG A 61 -1.78 4.98 -15.72
C ARG A 61 -3.06 5.06 -16.58
N GLY A 62 -3.69 3.93 -16.87
CA GLY A 62 -4.85 3.86 -17.76
C GLY A 62 -4.51 4.06 -19.24
N GLN A 63 -3.26 3.83 -19.62
CA GLN A 63 -2.76 3.99 -21.00
C GLN A 63 -2.73 2.66 -21.77
N ILE A 64 -3.49 1.66 -21.31
CA ILE A 64 -3.62 0.38 -22.00
C ILE A 64 -4.51 0.54 -23.23
N THR A 65 -4.05 0.11 -24.41
CA THR A 65 -4.89 0.08 -25.62
C THR A 65 -5.63 -1.25 -25.75
N LEU A 66 -6.71 -1.25 -26.54
CA LEU A 66 -7.51 -2.46 -26.78
C LEU A 66 -6.65 -3.59 -27.38
N GLN A 67 -5.73 -3.27 -28.29
CA GLN A 67 -4.85 -4.27 -28.91
C GLN A 67 -3.87 -4.87 -27.89
N GLN A 68 -3.33 -4.04 -26.99
CA GLN A 68 -2.45 -4.50 -25.92
C GLN A 68 -3.20 -5.44 -24.96
N TYR A 69 -4.43 -5.06 -24.59
CA TYR A 69 -5.26 -5.87 -23.71
C TYR A 69 -5.63 -7.22 -24.35
N LYS A 70 -5.99 -7.23 -25.63
CA LYS A 70 -6.30 -8.47 -26.37
C LYS A 70 -5.11 -9.43 -26.45
N LEU A 71 -3.90 -8.93 -26.72
CA LEU A 71 -2.68 -9.75 -26.72
C LEU A 71 -2.32 -10.28 -25.32
N LEU A 72 -2.57 -9.48 -24.29
CA LEU A 72 -2.44 -9.93 -22.92
C LEU A 72 -3.41 -11.08 -22.63
N LEU A 73 -4.69 -10.95 -23.00
CA LEU A 73 -5.68 -12.03 -22.81
C LEU A 73 -5.28 -13.32 -23.54
N CYS A 74 -4.78 -13.24 -24.77
CA CYS A 74 -4.24 -14.40 -25.48
C CYS A 74 -3.11 -15.09 -24.70
N SER A 75 -2.19 -14.30 -24.13
CA SER A 75 -1.07 -14.83 -23.35
C SER A 75 -1.53 -15.44 -22.02
N LEU A 76 -2.47 -14.79 -21.34
CA LEU A 76 -3.07 -15.32 -20.12
C LEU A 76 -3.82 -16.62 -20.39
N TYR A 77 -4.62 -16.71 -21.44
CA TYR A 77 -5.32 -17.94 -21.82
C TYR A 77 -4.36 -19.12 -21.96
N GLU A 78 -3.25 -18.95 -22.69
CA GLU A 78 -2.25 -20.01 -22.84
C GLU A 78 -1.60 -20.41 -21.50
N ILE A 79 -1.29 -19.43 -20.65
CA ILE A 79 -0.69 -19.66 -19.33
C ILE A 79 -1.66 -20.38 -18.38
N TYR A 80 -2.90 -19.89 -18.23
CA TYR A 80 -3.89 -20.52 -17.37
C TYR A 80 -4.32 -21.88 -17.87
N ARG A 81 -4.43 -22.08 -19.19
CA ARG A 81 -4.67 -23.41 -19.75
C ARG A 81 -3.60 -24.40 -19.29
N ALA A 82 -2.32 -24.05 -19.45
CA ALA A 82 -1.23 -24.93 -19.03
C ALA A 82 -1.17 -25.11 -17.50
N LEU A 83 -1.43 -24.07 -16.72
CA LEU A 83 -1.45 -24.13 -15.26
C LEU A 83 -2.60 -25.02 -14.76
N GLU A 84 -3.81 -24.81 -15.27
CA GLU A 84 -5.03 -25.51 -14.84
C GLU A 84 -5.02 -26.97 -15.31
N GLU A 85 -4.54 -27.26 -16.52
CA GLU A 85 -4.31 -28.65 -16.99
C GLU A 85 -3.39 -29.42 -16.02
N GLU A 86 -2.32 -28.79 -15.53
CA GLU A 86 -1.36 -29.43 -14.62
C GLU A 86 -1.85 -29.47 -13.18
N LEU A 87 -2.64 -28.49 -12.72
CA LEU A 87 -3.31 -28.55 -11.42
C LEU A 87 -4.36 -29.66 -11.39
N ASP A 88 -5.15 -29.82 -12.46
CA ASP A 88 -6.15 -30.90 -12.59
C ASP A 88 -5.46 -32.28 -12.61
N ARG A 89 -4.41 -32.43 -13.42
CA ARG A 89 -3.61 -33.66 -13.50
C ARG A 89 -3.02 -34.07 -12.15
N ASN A 90 -2.62 -33.09 -11.33
CA ASN A 90 -1.99 -33.29 -10.04
C ASN A 90 -2.92 -32.99 -8.85
N SER A 91 -4.23 -32.95 -9.07
CA SER A 91 -5.22 -32.55 -8.04
C SER A 91 -5.19 -33.40 -6.77
N SER A 92 -4.74 -34.66 -6.87
CA SER A 92 -4.58 -35.58 -5.73
C SER A 92 -3.16 -35.60 -5.13
N HIS A 93 -2.20 -34.86 -5.72
CA HIS A 93 -0.82 -34.81 -5.21
C HIS A 93 -0.77 -34.05 -3.88
N PRO A 94 -0.03 -34.51 -2.85
CA PRO A 94 0.01 -33.85 -1.54
C PRO A 94 0.43 -32.37 -1.58
N GLY A 95 1.32 -32.01 -2.52
CA GLY A 95 1.76 -30.63 -2.75
C GLY A 95 0.74 -29.71 -3.44
N VAL A 96 -0.33 -30.26 -4.01
CA VAL A 96 -1.31 -29.53 -4.84
C VAL A 96 -2.71 -29.60 -4.24
N ALA A 97 -3.13 -30.75 -3.72
CA ALA A 97 -4.46 -30.96 -3.17
C ALA A 97 -4.91 -29.88 -2.17
N PRO A 98 -4.05 -29.36 -1.26
CA PRO A 98 -4.48 -28.31 -0.33
C PRO A 98 -4.90 -26.99 -1.00
N ILE A 99 -4.31 -26.66 -2.16
CA ILE A 99 -4.54 -25.40 -2.88
C ILE A 99 -5.42 -25.56 -4.13
N TYR A 100 -6.01 -26.74 -4.34
CA TYR A 100 -6.83 -27.05 -5.51
C TYR A 100 -8.27 -26.55 -5.31
N PHE A 101 -8.55 -25.36 -5.86
CA PHE A 101 -9.84 -24.65 -5.77
C PHE A 101 -10.38 -24.28 -7.16
N PRO A 102 -10.72 -25.25 -8.03
CA PRO A 102 -11.08 -24.96 -9.42
C PRO A 102 -12.39 -24.16 -9.54
N GLN A 103 -13.36 -24.38 -8.65
CA GLN A 103 -14.64 -23.65 -8.69
C GLN A 103 -14.47 -22.16 -8.37
N GLU A 104 -13.54 -21.84 -7.48
CA GLU A 104 -13.29 -20.47 -7.04
C GLU A 104 -12.27 -19.74 -7.90
N LEU A 105 -11.23 -20.44 -8.37
CA LEU A 105 -10.04 -19.81 -8.97
C LEU A 105 -9.87 -20.05 -10.47
N ALA A 106 -10.45 -21.09 -11.08
CA ALA A 106 -10.19 -21.39 -12.48
C ALA A 106 -10.56 -20.21 -13.38
N ARG A 107 -9.68 -19.86 -14.32
CA ARG A 107 -9.77 -18.69 -15.19
C ARG A 107 -10.07 -19.04 -16.63
N LEU A 108 -9.91 -20.31 -17.03
CA LEU A 108 -10.01 -20.70 -18.44
C LEU A 108 -11.36 -20.29 -19.05
N GLU A 109 -12.49 -20.67 -18.44
CA GLU A 109 -13.83 -20.32 -18.96
C GLU A 109 -14.03 -18.80 -19.05
N SER A 110 -13.53 -18.04 -18.08
CA SER A 110 -13.59 -16.57 -18.11
C SER A 110 -12.74 -15.97 -19.23
N LEU A 111 -11.55 -16.51 -19.48
CA LEU A 111 -10.68 -16.07 -20.58
C LEU A 111 -11.26 -16.43 -21.95
N GLU A 112 -11.90 -17.59 -22.08
CA GLU A 112 -12.60 -17.97 -23.31
C GLU A 112 -13.74 -17.00 -23.64
N LYS A 113 -14.55 -16.62 -22.65
CA LYS A 113 -15.62 -15.61 -22.81
C LYS A 113 -15.07 -14.25 -23.25
N ASP A 114 -13.97 -13.80 -22.64
CA ASP A 114 -13.36 -12.52 -23.01
C ASP A 114 -12.73 -12.57 -24.42
N LEU A 115 -12.10 -13.69 -24.78
CA LEU A 115 -11.54 -13.86 -26.12
C LEU A 115 -12.62 -13.95 -27.20
N GLU A 116 -13.71 -14.67 -26.94
CA GLU A 116 -14.87 -14.73 -27.84
C GLU A 116 -15.51 -13.35 -28.01
N TYR A 117 -15.64 -12.57 -26.93
CA TYR A 117 -16.11 -11.19 -27.01
C TYR A 117 -15.27 -10.31 -27.96
N PHE A 118 -13.93 -10.40 -27.87
CA PHE A 118 -13.05 -9.53 -28.66
C PHE A 118 -12.71 -10.03 -30.06
N TYR A 119 -12.82 -11.33 -30.32
CA TYR A 119 -12.37 -11.96 -31.56
C TYR A 119 -13.46 -12.76 -32.30
N GLY A 120 -14.63 -12.96 -31.69
CA GLY A 120 -15.74 -13.77 -32.20
C GLY A 120 -15.54 -15.28 -31.97
N GLU A 121 -16.48 -16.09 -32.45
CA GLU A 121 -16.48 -17.56 -32.27
C GLU A 121 -15.19 -18.25 -32.74
N SER A 122 -14.52 -17.70 -33.77
CA SER A 122 -13.24 -18.19 -34.30
C SER A 122 -12.01 -17.59 -33.59
N TRP A 123 -12.13 -17.18 -32.33
CA TRP A 123 -11.03 -16.56 -31.58
C TRP A 123 -9.80 -17.48 -31.44
N ARG A 124 -10.01 -18.80 -31.41
CA ARG A 124 -8.95 -19.81 -31.29
C ARG A 124 -7.93 -19.74 -32.43
N ASP A 125 -8.39 -19.42 -33.64
CA ASP A 125 -7.52 -19.28 -34.82
C ASP A 125 -6.73 -17.96 -34.83
N ARG A 126 -7.01 -17.06 -33.88
CA ARG A 126 -6.45 -15.70 -33.80
C ARG A 126 -5.53 -15.51 -32.59
N ILE A 127 -5.27 -16.55 -31.82
CA ILE A 127 -4.37 -16.51 -30.67
C ILE A 127 -2.94 -16.31 -31.18
N ILE A 128 -2.37 -15.16 -30.83
CA ILE A 128 -0.97 -14.84 -31.08
C ILE A 128 -0.36 -14.52 -29.72
N VAL A 129 0.69 -15.25 -29.35
CA VAL A 129 1.40 -15.07 -28.09
C VAL A 129 2.91 -14.94 -28.33
N PRO A 130 3.63 -14.17 -27.50
CA PRO A 130 5.07 -14.05 -27.62
C PRO A 130 5.80 -15.34 -27.23
N ALA A 131 7.08 -15.42 -27.61
CA ALA A 131 7.96 -16.55 -27.24
C ALA A 131 8.05 -16.76 -25.73
N ALA A 132 8.04 -15.68 -24.92
CA ALA A 132 7.99 -15.77 -23.46
C ALA A 132 6.78 -16.56 -22.94
N THR A 133 5.60 -16.40 -23.55
CA THR A 133 4.40 -17.16 -23.16
C THR A 133 4.60 -18.65 -23.41
N HIS A 134 5.21 -19.04 -24.54
CA HIS A 134 5.53 -20.45 -24.80
C HIS A 134 6.55 -21.02 -23.81
N ARG A 135 7.58 -20.25 -23.43
CA ARG A 135 8.53 -20.68 -22.39
C ARG A 135 7.83 -20.91 -21.05
N TYR A 136 6.91 -20.01 -20.67
CA TYR A 136 6.16 -20.15 -19.44
C TYR A 136 5.28 -21.41 -19.47
N THR A 137 4.48 -21.63 -20.51
CA THR A 137 3.62 -22.82 -20.62
C THR A 137 4.42 -24.13 -20.65
N GLN A 138 5.59 -24.14 -21.31
CA GLN A 138 6.51 -25.27 -21.26
C GLN A 138 7.05 -25.53 -19.86
N ARG A 139 7.39 -24.48 -19.09
CA ARG A 139 7.82 -24.64 -17.71
C ARG A 139 6.72 -25.22 -16.83
N LEU A 140 5.50 -24.71 -16.94
CA LEU A 140 4.34 -25.21 -16.18
C LEU A 140 4.13 -26.71 -16.39
N ARG A 141 4.12 -27.15 -17.66
CA ARG A 141 4.01 -28.58 -18.03
C ARG A 141 5.17 -29.42 -17.51
N LYS A 142 6.39 -28.87 -17.55
CA LYS A 142 7.57 -29.55 -17.00
C LYS A 142 7.46 -29.70 -15.48
N VAL A 143 7.06 -28.65 -14.78
CA VAL A 143 6.85 -28.65 -13.33
C VAL A 143 5.77 -29.65 -12.94
N GLY A 144 4.60 -29.60 -13.58
CA GLY A 144 3.50 -30.53 -13.28
C GLY A 144 3.82 -32.00 -13.57
N LYS A 145 4.77 -32.29 -14.46
CA LYS A 145 5.23 -33.66 -14.73
C LYS A 145 6.34 -34.14 -13.80
N GLU A 146 7.31 -33.28 -13.49
CA GLU A 146 8.56 -33.68 -12.83
C GLU A 146 8.59 -33.34 -11.33
N ASN A 147 7.97 -32.23 -10.91
CA ASN A 147 8.00 -31.71 -9.53
C ASN A 147 6.64 -31.06 -9.19
N PRO A 148 5.54 -31.83 -9.08
CA PRO A 148 4.18 -31.29 -8.96
C PRO A 148 3.99 -30.35 -7.75
N GLU A 149 4.71 -30.58 -6.66
CA GLU A 149 4.74 -29.72 -5.48
C GLU A 149 5.17 -28.28 -5.77
N PHE A 150 5.92 -28.03 -6.85
CA PHE A 150 6.28 -26.66 -7.24
C PHE A 150 5.16 -25.92 -7.98
N LEU A 151 4.07 -26.60 -8.38
CA LEU A 151 2.89 -25.93 -8.96
C LEU A 151 2.29 -24.89 -7.99
N VAL A 152 2.46 -25.09 -6.67
CA VAL A 152 2.04 -24.14 -5.65
C VAL A 152 2.66 -22.75 -5.85
N ALA A 153 3.91 -22.69 -6.31
CA ALA A 153 4.61 -21.43 -6.55
C ALA A 153 3.96 -20.62 -7.69
N HIS A 154 3.58 -21.30 -8.77
CA HIS A 154 2.91 -20.69 -9.92
C HIS A 154 1.46 -20.30 -9.60
N ALA A 155 0.71 -21.22 -8.97
CA ALA A 155 -0.66 -20.97 -8.56
C ALA A 155 -0.76 -19.80 -7.57
N TYR A 156 0.13 -19.75 -6.57
CA TYR A 156 0.26 -18.62 -5.65
C TYR A 156 0.51 -17.29 -6.39
N THR A 157 1.51 -17.26 -7.27
CA THR A 157 1.93 -16.06 -8.00
C THR A 157 0.81 -15.51 -8.87
N ARG A 158 0.08 -16.40 -9.56
CA ARG A 158 -1.01 -16.04 -10.46
C ARG A 158 -2.28 -15.70 -9.68
N TYR A 159 -2.90 -16.67 -9.00
CA TYR A 159 -4.22 -16.49 -8.39
C TYR A 159 -4.25 -15.43 -7.28
N LEU A 160 -3.22 -15.36 -6.42
CA LEU A 160 -3.21 -14.31 -5.39
C LEU A 160 -2.93 -12.93 -5.99
N GLY A 161 -2.19 -12.88 -7.09
CA GLY A 161 -2.02 -11.67 -7.90
C GLY A 161 -3.35 -11.20 -8.48
N ASP A 162 -4.13 -12.10 -9.05
CA ASP A 162 -5.43 -11.77 -9.66
C ASP A 162 -6.47 -11.31 -8.62
N LEU A 163 -6.51 -11.96 -7.46
CA LEU A 163 -7.33 -11.58 -6.30
C LEU A 163 -6.80 -10.34 -5.54
N SER A 164 -5.69 -9.75 -6.01
CA SER A 164 -5.09 -8.54 -5.41
C SER A 164 -4.96 -7.44 -6.46
N GLY A 165 -3.82 -7.37 -7.17
CA GLY A 165 -3.58 -6.36 -8.20
C GLY A 165 -4.50 -6.51 -9.41
N GLY A 166 -4.89 -7.74 -9.76
CA GLY A 166 -5.80 -8.00 -10.88
C GLY A 166 -7.15 -7.29 -10.75
N GLN A 167 -7.71 -7.22 -9.55
CA GLN A 167 -8.97 -6.50 -9.28
C GLN A 167 -8.87 -4.98 -9.54
N VAL A 168 -7.68 -4.41 -9.35
CA VAL A 168 -7.40 -3.01 -9.69
C VAL A 168 -7.26 -2.87 -11.21
N LEU A 169 -6.50 -3.77 -11.84
CA LEU A 169 -6.31 -3.76 -13.29
C LEU A 169 -7.63 -3.88 -14.04
N GLY A 170 -8.53 -4.79 -13.67
CA GLY A 170 -9.83 -4.94 -14.35
C GLY A 170 -10.67 -3.66 -14.37
N ARG A 171 -10.66 -2.88 -13.27
CA ARG A 171 -11.32 -1.57 -13.22
C ARG A 171 -10.64 -0.53 -14.11
N ILE A 172 -9.31 -0.54 -14.14
CA ILE A 172 -8.56 0.33 -15.04
C ILE A 172 -8.88 -0.03 -16.49
N THR A 173 -8.92 -1.32 -16.83
CA THR A 173 -9.28 -1.81 -18.17
C THR A 173 -10.67 -1.34 -18.58
N GLN A 174 -11.66 -1.55 -17.71
CA GLN A 174 -13.03 -1.12 -17.96
C GLN A 174 -13.10 0.38 -18.30
N LYS A 175 -12.47 1.20 -17.46
CA LYS A 175 -12.46 2.65 -17.63
C LYS A 175 -11.68 3.10 -18.87
N SER A 176 -10.50 2.53 -19.10
CA SER A 176 -9.58 2.96 -20.17
C SER A 176 -10.11 2.58 -21.55
N LEU A 177 -10.79 1.44 -21.64
CA LEU A 177 -11.33 0.91 -22.90
C LEU A 177 -12.82 1.22 -23.11
N GLY A 178 -13.49 1.86 -22.14
CA GLY A 178 -14.91 2.20 -22.24
C GLY A 178 -15.83 0.98 -22.34
N LEU A 179 -15.46 -0.14 -21.70
CA LEU A 179 -16.23 -1.39 -21.79
C LEU A 179 -17.51 -1.32 -20.96
N ALA A 180 -18.59 -1.91 -21.49
CA ALA A 180 -19.82 -2.12 -20.75
C ALA A 180 -19.58 -3.01 -19.53
N SER A 181 -20.42 -2.88 -18.50
CA SER A 181 -20.25 -3.62 -17.25
C SER A 181 -20.29 -5.13 -17.48
N GLY A 182 -19.16 -5.81 -17.26
CA GLY A 182 -19.04 -7.27 -17.29
C GLY A 182 -18.59 -7.90 -18.61
N GLU A 183 -18.63 -7.16 -19.73
CA GLU A 183 -18.21 -7.69 -21.04
C GLU A 183 -16.70 -7.46 -21.28
N GLY A 184 -16.00 -8.51 -21.74
CA GLY A 184 -14.56 -8.47 -22.00
C GLY A 184 -13.68 -8.33 -20.76
N LEU A 185 -14.24 -8.56 -19.56
CA LEU A 185 -13.59 -8.43 -18.25
C LEU A 185 -13.86 -9.63 -17.33
N SER A 186 -14.40 -10.72 -17.88
CA SER A 186 -14.75 -11.93 -17.14
C SER A 186 -13.57 -12.51 -16.37
N PHE A 187 -12.35 -12.44 -16.92
CA PHE A 187 -11.12 -12.88 -16.27
C PHE A 187 -10.94 -12.31 -14.85
N PHE A 188 -11.32 -11.04 -14.66
CA PHE A 188 -11.18 -10.34 -13.39
C PHE A 188 -12.30 -10.67 -12.39
N SER A 189 -13.36 -11.35 -12.82
CA SER A 189 -14.52 -11.70 -11.99
C SER A 189 -14.34 -13.08 -11.34
N PHE A 190 -14.50 -13.15 -10.02
CA PHE A 190 -14.39 -14.39 -9.24
C PHE A 190 -15.73 -14.71 -8.55
N PRO A 191 -16.74 -15.21 -9.28
CA PRO A 191 -18.07 -15.44 -8.71
C PRO A 191 -18.08 -16.50 -7.59
N GLY A 192 -17.15 -17.47 -7.63
CA GLY A 192 -16.96 -18.45 -6.57
C GLY A 192 -16.27 -17.91 -5.31
N VAL A 193 -15.76 -16.68 -5.34
CA VAL A 193 -15.04 -16.05 -4.21
C VAL A 193 -15.89 -14.93 -3.62
N THR A 194 -16.62 -15.21 -2.54
CA THR A 194 -17.50 -14.23 -1.88
C THR A 194 -16.72 -13.08 -1.23
N SER A 195 -15.52 -13.36 -0.72
CA SER A 195 -14.61 -12.35 -0.15
C SER A 195 -13.17 -12.65 -0.57
N PRO A 196 -12.58 -11.85 -1.48
CA PRO A 196 -11.20 -12.06 -1.93
C PRO A 196 -10.20 -12.10 -0.78
N ASN A 197 -10.39 -11.30 0.26
CA ASN A 197 -9.47 -11.27 1.40
C ASN A 197 -9.57 -12.53 2.27
N ARG A 198 -10.79 -12.98 2.61
CA ARG A 198 -10.98 -14.24 3.36
C ARG A 198 -10.46 -15.43 2.55
N PHE A 199 -10.71 -15.44 1.25
CA PHE A 199 -10.22 -16.51 0.38
C PHE A 199 -8.70 -16.52 0.27
N LYS A 200 -8.04 -15.36 0.14
CA LYS A 200 -6.56 -15.28 0.18
C LYS A 200 -5.98 -15.76 1.52
N GLN A 201 -6.67 -15.54 2.64
CA GLN A 201 -6.25 -16.06 3.94
C GLN A 201 -6.42 -17.58 4.02
N LEU A 202 -7.57 -18.10 3.58
CA LEU A 202 -7.81 -19.53 3.45
C LEU A 202 -6.73 -20.18 2.58
N TYR A 203 -6.48 -19.63 1.38
CA TYR A 203 -5.48 -20.13 0.45
C TYR A 203 -4.08 -20.17 1.07
N ARG A 204 -3.65 -19.11 1.77
CA ARG A 204 -2.36 -19.10 2.47
C ARG A 204 -2.31 -20.15 3.59
N SER A 205 -3.38 -20.29 4.36
CA SER A 205 -3.46 -21.31 5.42
C SER A 205 -3.36 -22.73 4.84
N ARG A 206 -4.04 -23.01 3.72
CA ARG A 206 -3.94 -24.31 3.03
C ARG A 206 -2.57 -24.54 2.41
N MET A 207 -1.95 -23.50 1.87
CA MET A 207 -0.58 -23.58 1.37
C MET A 207 0.42 -23.86 2.51
N ASN A 208 0.22 -23.27 3.68
CA ASN A 208 1.08 -23.52 4.84
C ASN A 208 0.96 -24.95 5.38
N SER A 209 -0.15 -25.66 5.12
CA SER A 209 -0.31 -27.06 5.52
C SER A 209 0.33 -28.06 4.55
N ILE A 210 0.99 -27.61 3.49
CA ILE A 210 1.73 -28.50 2.58
C ILE A 210 2.99 -28.97 3.29
N GLU A 211 3.10 -30.29 3.47
CA GLU A 211 4.30 -30.93 4.01
C GLU A 211 5.36 -31.00 2.91
N LEU A 212 6.49 -30.33 3.14
CA LEU A 212 7.64 -30.29 2.23
C LEU A 212 8.90 -30.61 3.02
N THR A 213 9.78 -31.41 2.42
CA THR A 213 11.18 -31.51 2.84
C THR A 213 11.88 -30.16 2.70
N LYS A 214 13.07 -30.04 3.29
CA LYS A 214 13.84 -28.79 3.22
C LYS A 214 14.23 -28.47 1.77
N GLU A 215 14.65 -29.49 1.02
CA GLU A 215 15.05 -29.40 -0.37
C GLU A 215 13.88 -29.01 -1.29
N GLU A 216 12.71 -29.63 -1.10
CA GLU A 216 11.49 -29.25 -1.84
C GLU A 216 11.06 -27.82 -1.51
N ARG A 217 11.13 -27.42 -0.24
CA ARG A 217 10.80 -26.06 0.19
C ARG A 217 11.70 -25.02 -0.46
N GLU A 218 13.01 -25.23 -0.45
CA GLU A 218 13.96 -24.36 -1.16
C GLU A 218 13.65 -24.29 -2.66
N GLY A 219 13.33 -25.44 -3.28
CA GLY A 219 12.90 -25.53 -4.67
C GLY A 219 11.61 -24.74 -4.98
N VAL A 220 10.61 -24.78 -4.10
CA VAL A 220 9.37 -23.97 -4.22
C VAL A 220 9.67 -22.47 -4.18
N LEU A 221 10.58 -22.03 -3.29
CA LEU A 221 10.94 -20.61 -3.19
C LEU A 221 11.65 -20.12 -4.46
N GLU A 222 12.59 -20.91 -4.98
CA GLU A 222 13.23 -20.61 -6.25
C GLU A 222 12.23 -20.58 -7.41
N GLU A 223 11.30 -21.54 -7.44
CA GLU A 223 10.30 -21.59 -8.49
C GLU A 223 9.34 -20.41 -8.42
N ALA A 224 9.02 -19.91 -7.22
CA ALA A 224 8.20 -18.72 -7.05
C ALA A 224 8.89 -17.48 -7.63
N VAL A 225 10.19 -17.32 -7.40
CA VAL A 225 10.98 -16.24 -8.03
C VAL A 225 10.96 -16.39 -9.56
N ARG A 226 11.17 -17.61 -10.08
CA ARG A 226 11.09 -17.88 -11.53
C ARG A 226 9.71 -17.58 -12.10
N ALA A 227 8.64 -17.89 -11.39
CA ALA A 227 7.28 -17.58 -11.80
C ALA A 227 7.09 -16.08 -12.01
N PHE A 228 7.66 -15.22 -11.16
CA PHE A 228 7.67 -13.77 -11.39
C PHE A 228 8.54 -13.37 -12.59
N GLU A 229 9.72 -13.95 -12.77
CA GLU A 229 10.56 -13.68 -13.96
C GLU A 229 9.83 -14.03 -15.26
N PHE A 230 9.12 -15.16 -15.33
CA PHE A 230 8.32 -15.49 -16.51
C PHE A 230 7.21 -14.45 -16.78
N ASN A 231 6.57 -13.93 -15.73
CA ASN A 231 5.58 -12.86 -15.90
C ASN A 231 6.23 -11.58 -16.45
N ILE A 232 7.41 -11.20 -15.93
CA ILE A 232 8.18 -10.05 -16.42
C ILE A 232 8.54 -10.23 -17.90
N GLU A 233 9.09 -11.38 -18.27
CA GLU A 233 9.44 -11.71 -19.66
C GLU A 233 8.24 -11.62 -20.61
N VAL A 234 7.07 -12.11 -20.16
CA VAL A 234 5.82 -12.03 -20.94
C VAL A 234 5.42 -10.57 -21.16
N PHE A 235 5.47 -9.73 -20.11
CA PHE A 235 5.13 -8.31 -20.25
C PHE A 235 6.11 -7.56 -21.15
N ASP A 236 7.41 -7.85 -21.04
CA ASP A 236 8.44 -7.24 -21.88
C ASP A 236 8.31 -7.65 -23.35
N ASP A 237 8.05 -8.93 -23.63
CA ASP A 237 7.89 -9.40 -25.01
C ASP A 237 6.57 -8.91 -25.62
N LEU A 238 5.49 -8.81 -24.84
CA LEU A 238 4.25 -8.17 -25.29
C LEU A 238 4.53 -6.72 -25.72
N GLN A 239 5.23 -5.95 -24.89
CA GLN A 239 5.60 -4.56 -25.19
C GLN A 239 6.43 -4.46 -26.48
N LYS A 240 7.37 -5.40 -26.71
CA LYS A 240 8.17 -5.44 -27.95
C LYS A 240 7.31 -5.74 -29.16
N LEU A 241 6.43 -6.76 -29.08
CA LEU A 241 5.56 -7.18 -30.18
C LEU A 241 4.71 -6.00 -30.69
N LEU A 242 4.18 -5.20 -29.75
CA LEU A 242 3.39 -4.00 -30.03
C LEU A 242 4.22 -2.88 -30.68
N SER A 243 5.45 -2.65 -30.21
CA SER A 243 6.34 -1.62 -30.76
C SER A 243 6.79 -1.90 -32.21
N VAL A 244 6.78 -3.17 -32.63
CA VAL A 244 7.08 -3.57 -34.01
C VAL A 244 5.86 -3.32 -34.90
N THR A 245 4.66 -3.70 -34.45
CA THR A 245 3.41 -3.48 -35.20
C THR A 245 3.13 -1.99 -35.42
N GLU A 246 3.38 -1.13 -34.43
CA GLU A 246 3.21 0.33 -34.55
C GLU A 246 4.17 0.96 -35.57
N LYS A 247 5.42 0.51 -35.62
CA LYS A 247 6.42 0.97 -36.60
C LYS A 247 6.06 0.55 -38.02
N GLU A 248 5.50 -0.65 -38.22
CA GLU A 248 5.02 -1.10 -39.53
C GLU A 248 3.78 -0.33 -40.00
N THR A 249 2.88 0.05 -39.08
CA THR A 249 1.73 0.90 -39.40
C THR A 249 2.12 2.34 -39.73
N ASP A 250 3.13 2.90 -39.06
CA ASP A 250 3.61 4.27 -39.32
C ASP A 250 4.36 4.35 -40.67
N VAL A 251 5.07 3.28 -41.06
CA VAL A 251 5.67 3.16 -42.41
C VAL A 251 4.61 3.00 -43.50
N ARG A 252 3.51 2.27 -43.24
CA ARG A 252 2.37 2.16 -44.17
C ARG A 252 1.54 3.44 -44.27
N GLN A 253 1.38 4.19 -43.18
CA GLN A 253 0.66 5.48 -43.19
C GLN A 253 1.42 6.56 -43.97
N ARG A 254 2.75 6.63 -43.85
CA ARG A 254 3.58 7.53 -44.69
C ARG A 254 3.48 7.25 -46.19
N HIS A 255 3.19 6.01 -46.58
CA HIS A 255 2.94 5.64 -47.98
C HIS A 255 1.50 5.90 -48.46
N THR A 256 0.53 6.15 -47.57
CA THR A 256 -0.88 6.34 -47.93
C THR A 256 -1.38 7.78 -47.81
N THR A 257 -0.66 8.69 -47.17
CA THR A 257 -0.98 10.14 -47.13
C THR A 257 -0.78 10.92 -48.44
N HIS A 258 -0.60 10.26 -49.58
CA HIS A 258 -0.56 10.91 -50.89
C HIS A 258 -1.84 10.78 -51.71
N ASN A 259 -2.96 10.31 -51.14
CA ASN A 259 -4.23 10.37 -51.88
C ASN A 259 -5.47 10.45 -50.98
N ASN A 260 -6.35 11.36 -51.38
CA ASN A 260 -7.76 11.53 -51.04
C ASN A 260 -8.16 12.36 -49.81
N ASN A 261 -8.46 13.62 -50.13
CA ASN A 261 -9.52 14.42 -49.51
C ASN A 261 -10.89 13.73 -49.66
N TYR A 262 -11.57 13.43 -48.54
CA TYR A 262 -13.02 13.62 -48.40
C TYR A 262 -13.44 13.50 -46.93
N MET A 263 -14.22 14.48 -46.45
CA MET A 263 -14.90 14.50 -45.15
C MET A 263 -16.39 14.26 -45.37
N PRO A 264 -17.08 13.60 -44.42
CA PRO A 264 -18.38 14.15 -44.01
C PRO A 264 -18.62 14.20 -42.50
N HIS A 265 -19.39 15.22 -42.13
CA HIS A 265 -19.99 15.54 -40.83
C HIS A 265 -21.02 14.51 -40.35
N GLU A 266 -21.20 14.40 -39.02
CA GLU A 266 -22.48 14.46 -38.25
C GLU A 266 -22.23 14.14 -36.75
N MET A 267 -22.49 15.06 -35.81
CA MET A 267 -23.74 15.38 -35.07
C MET A 267 -23.82 14.67 -33.70
N LYS A 268 -23.65 15.46 -32.62
CA LYS A 268 -23.74 15.05 -31.21
C LYS A 268 -25.18 15.18 -30.69
N THR A 269 -25.62 14.23 -29.87
CA THR A 269 -26.75 14.43 -28.95
C THR A 269 -26.40 13.92 -27.55
N ASP A 270 -26.65 14.76 -26.55
CA ASP A 270 -26.47 14.53 -25.12
C ASP A 270 -27.62 13.70 -24.53
N LYS A 271 -27.32 12.88 -23.51
CA LYS A 271 -28.33 12.36 -22.57
C LYS A 271 -27.90 12.52 -21.12
N HIS A 272 -28.79 13.16 -20.37
CA HIS A 272 -28.83 13.38 -18.93
C HIS A 272 -28.72 12.10 -18.10
N THR A 273 -28.00 12.21 -16.99
CA THR A 273 -27.90 11.25 -15.89
C THR A 273 -29.02 11.46 -14.87
N GLY A 274 -29.71 10.36 -14.51
CA GLY A 274 -30.60 10.29 -13.35
C GLY A 274 -29.99 9.37 -12.30
N THR A 275 -29.72 9.90 -11.12
CA THR A 275 -29.16 9.22 -9.95
C THR A 275 -30.25 8.48 -9.16
N GLY A 276 -30.05 7.19 -8.89
CA GLY A 276 -30.84 6.40 -7.94
C GLY A 276 -29.90 5.56 -7.07
N GLY A 277 -29.89 5.82 -5.77
CA GLY A 277 -29.03 5.14 -4.80
C GLY A 277 -29.42 3.68 -4.56
N VAL A 278 -28.41 2.83 -4.39
CA VAL A 278 -28.57 1.43 -3.99
C VAL A 278 -28.09 1.28 -2.55
N GLN A 279 -29.02 0.95 -1.65
CA GLN A 279 -28.76 0.54 -0.28
C GLN A 279 -28.07 -0.84 -0.29
N SER A 280 -26.91 -0.97 0.36
CA SER A 280 -26.16 -2.22 0.52
C SER A 280 -26.32 -2.76 1.95
N SER A 281 -27.20 -3.73 2.15
CA SER A 281 -27.38 -4.44 3.43
C SER A 281 -26.44 -5.65 3.60
N GLY A 282 -25.24 -5.61 3.01
CA GLY A 282 -24.28 -6.73 3.05
C GLY A 282 -22.81 -6.37 3.11
N SER A 283 -22.46 -5.09 3.30
CA SER A 283 -21.05 -4.65 3.38
C SER A 283 -20.52 -4.68 4.81
N ASP A 284 -19.23 -4.98 4.98
CA ASP A 284 -18.58 -5.03 6.29
C ASP A 284 -18.54 -3.61 6.94
N LEU A 285 -18.57 -3.51 8.28
CA LEU A 285 -18.56 -2.20 8.98
C LEU A 285 -17.36 -1.32 8.54
N SER A 286 -16.20 -1.95 8.37
CA SER A 286 -14.98 -1.29 7.88
C SER A 286 -15.09 -0.71 6.48
N GLU A 287 -15.84 -1.35 5.59
CA GLU A 287 -16.05 -0.89 4.22
C GLU A 287 -17.07 0.25 4.21
N GLN A 288 -18.11 0.14 5.03
CA GLN A 288 -19.11 1.20 5.20
C GLN A 288 -18.50 2.48 5.75
N ILE A 289 -17.75 2.42 6.87
CA ILE A 289 -17.07 3.59 7.46
C ILE A 289 -16.19 4.26 6.40
N LYS A 290 -15.36 3.46 5.73
CA LYS A 290 -14.46 3.92 4.68
C LYS A 290 -15.19 4.60 3.51
N ALA A 291 -16.33 4.05 3.09
CA ALA A 291 -17.14 4.62 2.02
C ALA A 291 -17.72 5.98 2.43
N VAL A 292 -18.32 6.09 3.62
CA VAL A 292 -18.94 7.34 4.08
C VAL A 292 -17.91 8.41 4.43
N THR A 293 -16.70 8.04 4.86
CA THR A 293 -15.64 9.00 5.19
C THR A 293 -14.80 9.43 3.99
N LYS A 294 -15.05 8.90 2.78
CA LYS A 294 -14.20 9.14 1.60
C LYS A 294 -14.04 10.62 1.29
N ASP A 295 -15.13 11.37 1.27
CA ASP A 295 -15.11 12.79 0.93
C ASP A 295 -14.46 13.62 2.05
N SER A 296 -14.76 13.32 3.31
CA SER A 296 -14.11 13.96 4.46
C SER A 296 -12.61 13.67 4.51
N HIS A 297 -12.16 12.47 4.11
CA HIS A 297 -10.74 12.15 3.98
C HIS A 297 -10.06 13.04 2.94
N VAL A 298 -10.64 13.18 1.75
CA VAL A 298 -10.10 14.06 0.70
C VAL A 298 -10.03 15.51 1.20
N ARG A 299 -11.03 16.00 1.92
CA ARG A 299 -10.99 17.35 2.51
C ARG A 299 -9.89 17.48 3.56
N ALA A 300 -9.74 16.51 4.45
CA ALA A 300 -8.69 16.50 5.47
C ALA A 300 -7.28 16.57 4.85
N GLU A 301 -7.04 15.83 3.77
CA GLU A 301 -5.76 15.85 3.03
C GLU A 301 -5.46 17.18 2.34
N ASN A 302 -6.48 18.02 2.11
CA ASN A 302 -6.36 19.33 1.47
C ASN A 302 -6.35 20.50 2.48
N THR A 303 -6.34 20.23 3.78
CA THR A 303 -6.12 21.28 4.81
C THR A 303 -4.72 21.88 4.67
N GLN A 304 -4.55 23.14 5.07
CA GLN A 304 -3.26 23.84 4.90
C GLN A 304 -2.10 23.13 5.61
N LEU A 305 -2.35 22.59 6.80
CA LEU A 305 -1.35 21.80 7.54
C LEU A 305 -0.91 20.56 6.75
N MET A 306 -1.86 19.82 6.15
CA MET A 306 -1.56 18.66 5.32
C MET A 306 -0.87 19.04 4.02
N LEU A 307 -1.24 20.16 3.39
CA LEU A 307 -0.52 20.70 2.23
C LEU A 307 0.93 21.08 2.57
N SER A 308 1.20 21.62 3.77
CA SER A 308 2.56 21.85 4.26
C SER A 308 3.35 20.55 4.38
N TYR A 309 2.74 19.48 4.90
CA TYR A 309 3.34 18.14 4.91
C TYR A 309 3.63 17.62 3.50
N GLN A 310 2.67 17.70 2.59
CA GLN A 310 2.81 17.29 1.19
C GLN A 310 3.92 18.05 0.46
N ARG A 311 4.20 19.30 0.83
CA ARG A 311 5.32 20.08 0.27
C ARG A 311 6.66 19.84 0.97
N GLY A 312 6.66 19.07 2.07
CA GLY A 312 7.84 18.90 2.93
C GLY A 312 8.24 20.19 3.66
N GLN A 313 7.28 21.09 3.88
CA GLN A 313 7.47 22.42 4.45
C GLN A 313 6.86 22.55 5.86
N ILE A 314 6.73 21.42 6.59
CA ILE A 314 6.26 21.45 7.97
C ILE A 314 7.30 22.16 8.85
N THR A 315 6.85 23.14 9.63
CA THR A 315 7.71 23.90 10.56
C THR A 315 7.70 23.27 11.95
N LEU A 316 8.73 23.56 12.75
CA LEU A 316 8.80 23.08 14.14
C LEU A 316 7.62 23.61 14.98
N LYS A 317 7.21 24.86 14.78
CA LYS A 317 6.05 25.45 15.48
C LYS A 317 4.76 24.69 15.14
N GLN A 318 4.51 24.41 13.85
CA GLN A 318 3.38 23.61 13.40
C GLN A 318 3.37 22.21 14.02
N TYR A 319 4.52 21.53 13.99
CA TYR A 319 4.61 20.18 14.51
C TYR A 319 4.40 20.11 16.02
N LYS A 320 4.99 21.04 16.78
CA LYS A 320 4.81 21.13 18.23
C LYS A 320 3.35 21.38 18.63
N LEU A 321 2.64 22.28 17.94
CA LEU A 321 1.22 22.52 18.19
C LEU A 321 0.37 21.29 17.83
N LEU A 322 0.70 20.61 16.73
CA LEU A 322 0.05 19.35 16.36
C LEU A 322 0.22 18.30 17.47
N LEU A 323 1.43 18.12 17.99
CA LEU A 323 1.69 17.17 19.10
C LEU A 323 0.89 17.51 20.36
N CYS A 324 0.77 18.79 20.71
CA CYS A 324 -0.07 19.22 21.85
C CYS A 324 -1.53 18.82 21.64
N SER A 325 -2.08 19.06 20.45
CA SER A 325 -3.45 18.66 20.11
C SER A 325 -3.63 17.14 20.11
N LEU A 326 -2.68 16.40 19.54
CA LEU A 326 -2.73 14.93 19.50
C LEU A 326 -2.67 14.35 20.92
N TYR A 327 -1.80 14.84 21.78
CA TYR A 327 -1.73 14.40 23.18
C TYR A 327 -3.08 14.46 23.88
N GLU A 328 -3.78 15.59 23.78
CA GLU A 328 -5.10 15.76 24.39
C GLU A 328 -6.17 14.84 23.77
N ILE A 329 -6.13 14.64 22.45
CA ILE A 329 -7.06 13.76 21.73
C ILE A 329 -6.84 12.30 22.12
N TYR A 330 -5.60 11.80 22.06
CA TYR A 330 -5.30 10.41 22.43
C TYR A 330 -5.49 10.16 23.92
N ARG A 331 -5.19 11.13 24.79
CA ARG A 331 -5.51 11.01 26.22
C ARG A 331 -7.00 10.77 26.44
N ALA A 332 -7.87 11.55 25.79
CA ALA A 332 -9.32 11.36 25.91
C ALA A 332 -9.80 10.08 25.23
N LEU A 333 -9.26 9.73 24.06
CA LEU A 333 -9.63 8.51 23.35
C LEU A 333 -9.24 7.25 24.14
N GLU A 334 -8.01 7.20 24.63
CA GLU A 334 -7.46 6.05 25.37
C GLU A 334 -8.11 5.93 26.76
N GLU A 335 -8.37 7.05 27.46
CA GLU A 335 -9.17 7.05 28.70
C GLU A 335 -10.53 6.37 28.50
N GLU A 336 -11.23 6.70 27.41
CA GLU A 336 -12.56 6.14 27.13
C GLU A 336 -12.51 4.71 26.57
N LEU A 337 -11.46 4.34 25.83
CA LEU A 337 -11.23 2.95 25.42
C LEU A 337 -10.92 2.04 26.62
N ASP A 338 -10.11 2.51 27.57
CA ASP A 338 -9.80 1.78 28.80
C ASP A 338 -11.05 1.61 29.66
N ARG A 339 -11.80 2.69 29.87
CA ARG A 339 -13.06 2.71 30.63
C ARG A 339 -14.08 1.72 30.06
N ASN A 340 -14.11 1.57 28.74
CA ASN A 340 -15.05 0.72 28.02
C ASN A 340 -14.41 -0.57 27.48
N SER A 341 -13.25 -0.97 27.99
CA SER A 341 -12.48 -2.13 27.46
C SER A 341 -13.25 -3.45 27.46
N SER A 342 -14.21 -3.63 28.38
CA SER A 342 -15.10 -4.80 28.43
C SER A 342 -16.43 -4.64 27.67
N HIS A 343 -16.70 -3.46 27.11
CA HIS A 343 -17.94 -3.21 26.36
C HIS A 343 -17.94 -4.00 25.04
N PRO A 344 -19.03 -4.67 24.64
CA PRO A 344 -19.07 -5.49 23.41
C PRO A 344 -18.68 -4.73 22.13
N GLY A 345 -19.00 -3.44 22.05
CA GLY A 345 -18.63 -2.56 20.94
C GLY A 345 -17.16 -2.11 20.91
N VAL A 346 -16.40 -2.32 21.98
CA VAL A 346 -15.04 -1.81 22.15
C VAL A 346 -14.03 -2.94 22.34
N ALA A 347 -14.37 -3.98 23.11
CA ALA A 347 -13.50 -5.11 23.40
C ALA A 347 -12.83 -5.72 22.16
N PRO A 348 -13.50 -5.90 21.00
CA PRO A 348 -12.86 -6.45 19.81
C PRO A 348 -11.72 -5.60 19.26
N ILE A 349 -11.77 -4.28 19.44
CA ILE A 349 -10.79 -3.32 18.90
C ILE A 349 -9.81 -2.80 19.97
N TYR A 350 -9.85 -3.34 21.18
CA TYR A 350 -9.03 -2.89 22.30
C TYR A 350 -7.62 -3.50 22.23
N PHE A 351 -6.67 -2.74 21.67
CA PHE A 351 -5.26 -3.14 21.47
C PHE A 351 -4.29 -2.12 22.10
N PRO A 352 -4.27 -1.97 23.44
CA PRO A 352 -3.48 -0.92 24.09
C PRO A 352 -1.96 -1.13 23.91
N LEU A 353 -1.48 -2.38 23.92
CA LEU A 353 -0.05 -2.66 23.78
C LEU A 353 0.49 -2.30 22.39
N GLU A 354 -0.34 -2.45 21.37
CA GLU A 354 0.03 -2.23 19.98
C GLU A 354 -0.25 -0.79 19.52
N LEU A 355 -1.35 -0.20 19.98
CA LEU A 355 -1.88 1.06 19.43
C LEU A 355 -1.82 2.27 20.36
N ALA A 356 -1.71 2.12 21.68
CA ALA A 356 -1.71 3.29 22.58
C ALA A 356 -0.57 4.25 22.23
N ARG A 357 -0.87 5.54 22.17
CA ARG A 357 0.03 6.62 21.73
C ARG A 357 0.42 7.55 22.87
N LEU A 358 -0.26 7.51 24.02
CA LEU A 358 -0.06 8.48 25.09
C LEU A 358 1.41 8.55 25.55
N GLU A 359 2.03 7.42 25.89
CA GLU A 359 3.44 7.39 26.31
C GLU A 359 4.39 7.94 25.24
N SER A 360 4.13 7.61 23.97
CA SER A 360 4.93 8.12 22.85
C SER A 360 4.78 9.63 22.67
N LEU A 361 3.56 10.16 22.84
CA LEU A 361 3.28 11.60 22.77
C LEU A 361 3.92 12.35 23.94
N GLU A 362 3.92 11.78 25.14
CA GLU A 362 4.60 12.37 26.30
C GLU A 362 6.11 12.47 26.08
N LYS A 363 6.74 11.41 25.53
CA LYS A 363 8.17 11.45 25.16
C LYS A 363 8.48 12.52 24.12
N ASP A 364 7.64 12.66 23.09
CA ASP A 364 7.83 13.68 22.07
C ASP A 364 7.63 15.10 22.61
N LEU A 365 6.65 15.30 23.49
CA LEU A 365 6.41 16.60 24.14
C LEU A 365 7.54 16.97 25.10
N GLU A 366 8.01 16.03 25.92
CA GLU A 366 9.17 16.24 26.79
C GLU A 366 10.43 16.59 25.99
N TYR A 367 10.67 15.91 24.86
CA TYR A 367 11.77 16.24 23.95
C TYR A 367 11.72 17.70 23.45
N PHE A 368 10.53 18.19 23.06
CA PHE A 368 10.40 19.55 22.49
C PHE A 368 10.20 20.68 23.51
N TYR A 369 9.75 20.39 24.72
CA TYR A 369 9.36 21.40 25.72
C TYR A 369 10.06 21.25 27.08
N GLY A 370 10.78 20.15 27.33
CA GLY A 370 11.43 19.80 28.58
C GLY A 370 10.48 19.16 29.61
N GLU A 371 10.99 18.84 30.80
CA GLU A 371 10.23 18.16 31.87
C GLU A 371 8.93 18.88 32.27
N SER A 372 8.91 20.22 32.20
CA SER A 372 7.73 21.05 32.48
C SER A 372 6.84 21.27 31.24
N TRP A 373 6.82 20.34 30.30
CA TRP A 373 6.04 20.49 29.07
C TRP A 373 4.54 20.68 29.31
N ARG A 374 3.99 20.09 30.38
CA ARG A 374 2.57 20.17 30.74
C ARG A 374 2.10 21.61 31.00
N ASP A 375 2.97 22.47 31.51
CA ASP A 375 2.66 23.88 31.77
C ASP A 375 2.81 24.77 30.52
N ARG A 376 3.31 24.21 29.41
CA ARG A 376 3.72 24.94 28.20
C ARG A 376 2.91 24.58 26.95
N ILE A 377 2.06 23.55 27.01
CA ILE A 377 1.24 23.15 25.87
C ILE A 377 0.17 24.20 25.59
N ILE A 378 -0.05 24.46 24.29
CA ILE A 378 -1.13 25.32 23.82
C ILE A 378 -2.08 24.41 23.04
N VAL A 379 -3.33 24.37 23.48
CA VAL A 379 -4.35 23.49 22.94
C VAL A 379 -5.47 24.34 22.32
N PRO A 380 -5.76 24.19 21.02
CA PRO A 380 -6.85 24.89 20.36
C PRO A 380 -8.23 24.55 20.96
N ALA A 381 -9.19 25.46 20.83
CA ALA A 381 -10.57 25.22 21.25
C ALA A 381 -11.21 24.04 20.47
N ALA A 382 -10.88 23.87 19.17
CA ALA A 382 -11.26 22.70 18.39
C ALA A 382 -10.81 21.38 19.03
N THR A 383 -9.60 21.35 19.59
CA THR A 383 -9.11 20.16 20.29
C THR A 383 -9.95 19.88 21.54
N HIS A 384 -10.29 20.91 22.32
CA HIS A 384 -11.18 20.72 23.46
C HIS A 384 -12.57 20.21 23.05
N ARG A 385 -13.17 20.75 21.99
CA ARG A 385 -14.44 20.23 21.44
C ARG A 385 -14.34 18.75 21.07
N TYR A 386 -13.25 18.36 20.42
CA TYR A 386 -13.03 16.95 20.07
C TYR A 386 -12.91 16.06 21.32
N THR A 387 -12.08 16.44 22.30
CA THR A 387 -11.94 15.66 23.55
C THR A 387 -13.25 15.56 24.34
N GLN A 388 -14.07 16.62 24.34
CA GLN A 388 -15.40 16.59 24.95
C GLN A 388 -16.33 15.61 24.23
N ARG A 389 -16.29 15.56 22.89
CA ARG A 389 -17.06 14.58 22.13
C ARG A 389 -16.63 13.16 22.45
N LEU A 390 -15.33 12.88 22.50
CA LEU A 390 -14.80 11.56 22.84
C LEU A 390 -15.32 11.07 24.21
N ARG A 391 -15.22 11.91 25.25
CA ARG A 391 -15.74 11.59 26.58
C ARG A 391 -17.26 11.43 26.61
N LYS A 392 -17.99 12.23 25.83
CA LYS A 392 -19.44 12.09 25.68
C LYS A 392 -19.80 10.75 25.02
N VAL A 393 -19.11 10.39 23.95
CA VAL A 393 -19.29 9.11 23.24
C VAL A 393 -18.97 7.94 24.18
N GLY A 394 -17.83 7.95 24.85
CA GLY A 394 -17.45 6.87 25.77
C GLY A 394 -18.39 6.71 26.97
N LYS A 395 -19.11 7.76 27.38
CA LYS A 395 -20.11 7.68 28.45
C LYS A 395 -21.51 7.27 27.97
N GLU A 396 -21.95 7.79 26.82
CA GLU A 396 -23.35 7.68 26.39
C GLU A 396 -23.57 6.60 25.32
N ASN A 397 -22.61 6.38 24.42
CA ASN A 397 -22.71 5.46 23.28
C ASN A 397 -21.33 4.80 23.03
N PRO A 398 -20.84 3.94 23.93
CA PRO A 398 -19.48 3.40 23.86
C PRO A 398 -19.14 2.67 22.55
N GLU A 399 -20.14 2.04 21.92
CA GLU A 399 -20.02 1.41 20.61
C GLU A 399 -19.59 2.38 19.50
N PHE A 400 -19.80 3.69 19.64
CA PHE A 400 -19.33 4.69 18.67
C PHE A 400 -17.84 5.02 18.83
N LEU A 401 -17.17 4.59 19.91
CA LEU A 401 -15.72 4.74 20.06
C LEU A 401 -14.96 4.09 18.91
N VAL A 402 -15.54 3.03 18.31
CA VAL A 402 -14.99 2.37 17.12
C VAL A 402 -14.74 3.33 15.96
N ALA A 403 -15.61 4.33 15.78
CA ALA A 403 -15.49 5.33 14.72
C ALA A 403 -14.26 6.22 14.90
N HIS A 404 -14.01 6.66 16.14
CA HIS A 404 -12.87 7.50 16.48
C HIS A 404 -11.55 6.71 16.47
N ALA A 405 -11.54 5.53 17.08
CA ALA A 405 -10.39 4.63 17.09
C ALA A 405 -10.00 4.21 15.66
N TYR A 406 -10.98 3.91 14.81
CA TYR A 406 -10.77 3.64 13.38
C TYR A 406 -10.09 4.82 12.68
N THR A 407 -10.68 6.01 12.81
CA THR A 407 -10.23 7.22 12.12
C THR A 407 -8.79 7.60 12.50
N ARG A 408 -8.43 7.42 13.78
CA ARG A 408 -7.10 7.75 14.29
C ARG A 408 -6.08 6.66 14.01
N TYR A 409 -6.23 5.47 14.62
CA TYR A 409 -5.18 4.45 14.59
C TYR A 409 -4.88 3.91 13.19
N LEU A 410 -5.89 3.71 12.33
CA LEU A 410 -5.60 3.24 10.97
C LEU A 410 -5.03 4.34 10.07
N GLY A 411 -5.33 5.61 10.38
CA GLY A 411 -4.65 6.76 9.79
C GLY A 411 -3.16 6.76 10.14
N ASP A 412 -2.83 6.53 11.41
CA ASP A 412 -1.44 6.53 11.90
C ASP A 412 -0.61 5.37 11.33
N LEU A 413 -1.20 4.18 11.24
CA LEU A 413 -0.61 2.98 10.62
C LEU A 413 -0.59 3.03 9.07
N SER A 414 -1.11 4.10 8.47
CA SER A 414 -1.12 4.31 7.02
C SER A 414 -0.41 5.61 6.64
N GLY A 415 -1.14 6.73 6.55
CA GLY A 415 -0.59 8.03 6.20
C GLY A 415 0.42 8.54 7.24
N GLY A 416 0.19 8.24 8.53
CA GLY A 416 1.09 8.65 9.62
C GLY A 416 2.54 8.18 9.44
N GLN A 417 2.77 6.98 8.90
CA GLN A 417 4.11 6.47 8.61
C GLN A 417 4.84 7.28 7.53
N VAL A 418 4.10 7.89 6.61
CA VAL A 418 4.66 8.82 5.62
C VAL A 418 4.93 10.17 6.28
N LEU A 419 3.99 10.68 7.08
CA LEU A 419 4.13 11.97 7.78
C LEU A 419 5.32 11.98 8.75
N GLY A 420 5.60 10.87 9.45
CA GLY A 420 6.77 10.76 10.32
C GLY A 420 8.09 10.93 9.56
N ARG A 421 8.23 10.27 8.39
CA ARG A 421 9.41 10.42 7.53
C ARG A 421 9.56 11.84 6.98
N ILE A 422 8.45 12.48 6.61
CA ILE A 422 8.46 13.88 6.17
C ILE A 422 8.90 14.78 7.33
N THR A 423 8.33 14.61 8.52
CA THR A 423 8.67 15.39 9.72
C THR A 423 10.16 15.28 10.03
N GLN A 424 10.70 14.05 10.06
CA GLN A 424 12.11 13.80 10.29
C GLN A 424 12.99 14.59 9.33
N LYS A 425 12.68 14.50 8.03
CA LYS A 425 13.46 15.16 6.98
C LYS A 425 13.33 16.67 7.02
N SER A 426 12.11 17.20 7.17
CA SER A 426 11.84 18.64 7.15
C SER A 426 12.41 19.36 8.35
N LEU A 427 12.44 18.72 9.52
CA LEU A 427 12.93 19.31 10.77
C LEU A 427 14.39 18.93 11.09
N GLY A 428 15.01 18.06 10.29
CA GLY A 428 16.39 17.61 10.51
C GLY A 428 16.58 16.83 11.81
N LEU A 429 15.56 16.06 12.22
CA LEU A 429 15.59 15.32 13.50
C LEU A 429 16.49 14.08 13.40
N ALA A 430 17.20 13.79 14.49
CA ALA A 430 17.92 12.53 14.66
C ALA A 430 16.95 11.34 14.62
N SER A 431 17.45 10.16 14.25
CA SER A 431 16.61 8.96 14.12
C SER A 431 15.98 8.57 15.47
N GLY A 432 14.65 8.69 15.57
CA GLY A 432 13.87 8.23 16.72
C GLY A 432 13.58 9.29 17.79
N GLU A 433 14.23 10.45 17.76
CA GLU A 433 13.99 11.54 18.72
C GLU A 433 12.89 12.49 18.23
N GLY A 434 11.91 12.79 19.10
CA GLY A 434 10.78 13.67 18.78
C GLY A 434 9.84 13.11 17.69
N LEU A 435 9.84 11.80 17.47
CA LEU A 435 9.03 11.08 16.46
C LEU A 435 8.41 9.79 17.01
N SER A 436 8.42 9.60 18.32
CA SER A 436 7.96 8.40 19.02
C SER A 436 6.50 8.08 18.70
N PHE A 437 5.66 9.10 18.49
CA PHE A 437 4.25 8.95 18.09
C PHE A 437 4.07 8.08 16.85
N PHE A 438 4.97 8.23 15.87
CA PHE A 438 4.91 7.49 14.60
C PHE A 438 5.46 6.06 14.70
N SER A 439 6.09 5.69 15.81
CA SER A 439 6.67 4.37 16.04
C SER A 439 5.67 3.43 16.72
N PHE A 440 5.49 2.23 16.17
CA PHE A 440 4.59 1.20 16.71
C PHE A 440 5.38 -0.07 17.06
N PRO A 441 6.11 -0.08 18.18
CA PRO A 441 6.98 -1.22 18.54
C PRO A 441 6.19 -2.52 18.78
N GLY A 442 4.94 -2.42 19.23
CA GLY A 442 4.03 -3.57 19.38
C GLY A 442 3.44 -4.09 18.06
N VAL A 443 3.71 -3.44 16.92
CA VAL A 443 3.17 -3.81 15.61
C VAL A 443 4.29 -4.26 14.67
N THR A 444 4.47 -5.57 14.51
CA THR A 444 5.49 -6.14 13.62
C THR A 444 5.24 -5.83 12.15
N SER A 445 3.96 -5.76 11.73
CA SER A 445 3.56 -5.43 10.37
C SER A 445 2.32 -4.54 10.36
N PRO A 446 2.45 -3.24 10.01
CA PRO A 446 1.30 -2.33 9.95
C PRO A 446 0.19 -2.82 9.01
N ASN A 447 0.55 -3.50 7.91
CA ASN A 447 -0.45 -4.00 6.97
C ASN A 447 -1.24 -5.20 7.51
N LEU A 448 -0.57 -6.16 8.15
CA LEU A 448 -1.26 -7.30 8.79
C LEU A 448 -2.12 -6.82 9.96
N PHE A 449 -1.60 -5.90 10.77
CA PHE A 449 -2.32 -5.37 11.92
C PHE A 449 -3.57 -4.57 11.50
N LYS A 450 -3.49 -3.75 10.45
CA LYS A 450 -4.68 -3.09 9.88
C LYS A 450 -5.73 -4.08 9.37
N GLN A 451 -5.32 -5.24 8.86
CA GLN A 451 -6.27 -6.28 8.44
C GLN A 451 -6.91 -6.97 9.65
N LEU A 452 -6.12 -7.32 10.66
CA LEU A 452 -6.61 -7.83 11.94
C LEU A 452 -7.62 -6.87 12.56
N TYR A 453 -7.26 -5.59 12.68
CA TYR A 453 -8.12 -4.56 13.27
C TYR A 453 -9.44 -4.42 12.51
N ARG A 454 -9.42 -4.38 11.17
CA ARG A 454 -10.66 -4.36 10.36
C ARG A 454 -11.51 -5.62 10.59
N SER A 455 -10.89 -6.79 10.63
CA SER A 455 -11.60 -8.04 10.90
C SER A 455 -12.28 -8.04 12.26
N ARG A 456 -11.61 -7.52 13.29
CA ARG A 456 -12.16 -7.41 14.65
C ARG A 456 -13.27 -6.37 14.74
N MET A 457 -13.12 -5.27 14.02
CA MET A 457 -14.17 -4.27 13.91
C MET A 457 -15.42 -4.83 13.21
N ASN A 458 -15.24 -5.65 12.17
CA ASN A 458 -16.35 -6.28 11.45
C ASN A 458 -17.08 -7.34 12.28
N SER A 459 -16.48 -7.87 13.36
CA SER A 459 -17.13 -8.79 14.30
C SER A 459 -17.94 -8.09 15.40
N ILE A 460 -17.98 -6.76 15.44
CA ILE A 460 -18.82 -6.03 16.39
C ILE A 460 -20.28 -6.20 15.97
N GLU A 461 -21.09 -6.79 16.85
CA GLU A 461 -22.53 -6.89 16.68
C GLU A 461 -23.15 -5.53 16.99
N LEU A 462 -23.82 -4.95 15.99
CA LEU A 462 -24.52 -3.67 16.09
C LEU A 462 -25.93 -3.85 15.54
N THR A 463 -26.91 -3.25 16.22
CA THR A 463 -28.22 -2.98 15.65
C THR A 463 -28.10 -2.07 14.43
N LYS A 464 -29.19 -1.96 13.66
CA LYS A 464 -29.19 -1.10 12.47
C LYS A 464 -28.98 0.37 12.85
N GLU A 465 -29.64 0.80 13.92
CA GLU A 465 -29.59 2.16 14.46
C GLU A 465 -28.19 2.50 15.00
N GLU A 466 -27.57 1.60 15.76
CA GLU A 466 -26.20 1.78 16.24
C GLU A 466 -25.21 1.83 15.07
N ARG A 467 -25.39 0.97 14.07
CA ARG A 467 -24.54 0.96 12.87
C ARG A 467 -24.62 2.29 12.12
N GLU A 468 -25.82 2.79 11.86
CA GLU A 468 -26.01 4.12 11.23
C GLU A 468 -25.35 5.23 12.08
N GLY A 469 -25.51 5.17 13.40
CA GLY A 469 -24.85 6.09 14.34
C GLY A 469 -23.33 6.04 14.28
N VAL A 470 -22.72 4.86 14.18
CA VAL A 470 -21.26 4.69 14.01
C VAL A 470 -20.78 5.33 12.70
N LEU A 471 -21.53 5.18 11.61
CA LEU A 471 -21.16 5.75 10.31
C LEU A 471 -21.21 7.28 10.35
N GLU A 472 -22.25 7.86 10.93
CA GLU A 472 -22.33 9.30 11.15
C GLU A 472 -21.19 9.79 12.05
N GLU A 473 -20.90 9.06 13.13
CA GLU A 473 -19.83 9.45 14.05
C GLU A 473 -18.45 9.38 13.40
N ALA A 474 -18.24 8.45 12.47
CA ALA A 474 -16.99 8.39 11.72
C ALA A 474 -16.80 9.62 10.83
N VAL A 475 -17.86 10.09 10.16
CA VAL A 475 -17.82 11.35 9.40
C VAL A 475 -17.50 12.51 10.35
N ARG A 476 -18.17 12.61 11.51
CA ARG A 476 -17.90 13.65 12.52
C ARG A 476 -16.46 13.58 13.04
N ALA A 477 -15.91 12.39 13.25
CA ALA A 477 -14.52 12.21 13.67
C ALA A 477 -13.55 12.86 12.66
N PHE A 478 -13.79 12.73 11.35
CA PHE A 478 -13.02 13.44 10.35
C PHE A 478 -13.22 14.96 10.42
N GLU A 479 -14.45 15.44 10.58
CA GLU A 479 -14.71 16.88 10.72
C GLU A 479 -13.98 17.49 11.92
N PHE A 480 -13.96 16.81 13.07
CA PHE A 480 -13.16 17.26 14.22
C PHE A 480 -11.68 17.36 13.91
N ASN A 481 -11.11 16.40 13.15
CA ASN A 481 -9.71 16.48 12.73
C ASN A 481 -9.46 17.68 11.81
N ILE A 482 -10.37 17.95 10.86
CA ILE A 482 -10.30 19.11 9.96
C ILE A 482 -10.35 20.41 10.77
N GLU A 483 -11.31 20.55 11.69
CA GLU A 483 -11.42 21.72 12.57
C GLU A 483 -10.15 21.96 13.39
N VAL A 484 -9.55 20.89 13.92
CA VAL A 484 -8.28 20.97 14.65
C VAL A 484 -7.18 21.48 13.73
N PHE A 485 -7.03 20.94 12.52
CA PHE A 485 -5.99 21.38 11.57
C PHE A 485 -6.18 22.85 11.13
N ASP A 486 -7.41 23.26 10.88
CA ASP A 486 -7.72 24.64 10.49
C ASP A 486 -7.47 25.62 11.65
N GLU A 487 -7.80 25.25 12.88
CA GLU A 487 -7.57 26.11 14.04
C GLU A 487 -6.08 26.21 14.40
N LEU A 488 -5.32 25.11 14.26
CA LEU A 488 -3.86 25.12 14.37
C LEU A 488 -3.25 26.14 13.39
N GLN A 489 -3.72 26.15 12.13
CA GLN A 489 -3.26 27.11 11.13
C GLN A 489 -3.61 28.56 11.50
N LYS A 490 -4.80 28.81 12.06
CA LYS A 490 -5.21 30.15 12.52
C LYS A 490 -4.35 30.67 13.67
N ILE A 491 -4.01 29.81 14.63
CA ILE A 491 -3.12 30.19 15.74
C ILE A 491 -1.76 30.61 15.19
N LEU A 492 -1.25 29.87 14.21
CA LEU A 492 0.04 30.17 13.59
C LEU A 492 0.02 31.49 12.82
N SER A 493 -1.01 31.76 12.01
CA SER A 493 -1.12 33.02 11.27
C SER A 493 -1.18 34.24 12.19
N VAL A 494 -1.90 34.15 13.32
CA VAL A 494 -1.97 35.24 14.30
C VAL A 494 -0.61 35.47 14.98
N THR A 495 0.12 34.41 15.31
CA THR A 495 1.47 34.54 15.89
C THR A 495 2.48 35.13 14.91
N GLU A 496 2.35 34.86 13.61
CA GLU A 496 3.22 35.42 12.57
C GLU A 496 2.91 36.89 12.28
N GLU A 497 1.64 37.30 12.29
CA GLU A 497 1.22 38.70 12.21
C GLU A 497 1.66 39.51 13.44
N GLY A 498 1.55 38.92 14.64
CA GLY A 498 2.07 39.52 15.88
C GLY A 498 3.59 39.71 15.87
N ASP A 499 4.33 38.69 15.42
CA ASP A 499 5.80 38.75 15.25
C ASP A 499 6.21 39.75 14.15
N ALA A 500 5.41 39.91 13.10
CA ALA A 500 5.64 40.89 12.03
C ALA A 500 5.40 42.33 12.54
N HIS A 501 4.32 42.56 13.29
CA HIS A 501 4.05 43.85 13.93
C HIS A 501 5.09 44.19 15.00
N HIS A 502 5.60 43.22 15.75
CA HIS A 502 6.72 43.42 16.68
C HIS A 502 8.05 43.70 15.97
N ARG A 503 8.33 43.04 14.84
CA ARG A 503 9.50 43.36 14.00
C ARG A 503 9.39 44.74 13.37
N GLN A 504 8.19 45.18 12.98
CA GLN A 504 7.96 46.49 12.39
C GLN A 504 7.97 47.61 13.45
N ALA A 505 7.51 47.33 14.68
CA ALA A 505 7.65 48.21 15.83
C ALA A 505 9.12 48.31 16.30
N ALA A 506 9.86 47.19 16.33
CA ALA A 506 11.28 47.16 16.63
C ALA A 506 12.13 47.89 15.56
N HIS A 507 11.73 47.80 14.28
CA HIS A 507 12.38 48.55 13.19
C HIS A 507 12.04 50.05 13.23
N SER A 508 10.84 50.41 13.68
CA SER A 508 10.44 51.82 13.89
C SER A 508 11.10 52.44 15.13
N SER A 509 11.33 51.66 16.20
CA SER A 509 12.10 52.12 17.37
C SER A 509 13.61 52.22 17.12
N TYR A 510 14.14 51.54 16.11
CA TYR A 510 15.55 51.64 15.69
C TYR A 510 15.85 52.83 14.77
N ILE A 511 14.83 53.54 14.26
CA ILE A 511 15.02 54.76 13.43
C ILE A 511 14.97 56.05 14.28
N ALA A 512 14.63 55.97 15.57
CA ALA A 512 14.45 57.14 16.43
C ALA A 512 15.68 57.55 17.29
N GLN A 513 16.78 56.80 17.28
CA GLN A 513 18.02 57.21 17.94
C GLN A 513 19.21 56.89 17.04
N GLY A 514 19.77 57.93 16.43
CA GLY A 514 20.97 57.81 15.61
C GLY A 514 22.20 57.55 16.47
N ASP A 515 23.03 56.60 16.04
CA ASP A 515 24.46 56.84 15.95
C ASP A 515 25.11 55.96 14.87
N ARG A 516 26.11 56.54 14.21
CA ARG A 516 26.88 55.95 13.11
C ARG A 516 27.89 54.95 13.68
N THR A 517 27.80 53.68 13.28
CA THR A 517 28.99 52.84 13.12
C THR A 517 28.82 51.84 11.98
N VAL A 518 29.76 51.92 11.04
CA VAL A 518 29.93 51.05 9.87
C VAL A 518 30.32 49.65 10.32
N ALA A 519 29.55 48.63 9.94
CA ALA A 519 29.99 47.24 9.98
C ALA A 519 29.62 46.53 8.66
N LYS A 520 30.66 45.98 8.03
CA LYS A 520 30.73 45.46 6.66
C LYS A 520 29.71 44.36 6.37
N THR A 521 28.98 44.55 5.27
CA THR A 521 28.27 43.50 4.53
C THR A 521 29.25 42.43 4.07
N LEU A 522 29.15 41.21 4.60
CA LEU A 522 29.74 40.04 3.97
C LEU A 522 28.71 39.47 2.99
N GLN A 523 28.86 39.82 1.71
CA GLN A 523 28.20 39.11 0.62
C GLN A 523 28.82 37.71 0.52
N VAL A 524 28.00 36.67 0.68
CA VAL A 524 28.36 35.31 0.26
C VAL A 524 27.63 35.04 -1.06
N PRO A 525 28.29 34.51 -2.10
CA PRO A 525 27.74 34.47 -3.45
C PRO A 525 26.56 33.53 -3.57
N ALA A 526 25.52 33.99 -4.26
CA ALA A 526 24.45 33.15 -4.79
C ALA A 526 24.97 32.30 -5.96
N ALA A 527 25.52 31.12 -5.68
CA ALA A 527 25.69 30.06 -6.67
C ALA A 527 25.87 28.70 -5.97
N LEU A 528 25.20 27.67 -6.51
CA LEU A 528 25.26 26.24 -6.18
C LEU A 528 24.34 25.72 -5.06
N VAL A 529 23.02 25.79 -5.28
CA VAL A 529 22.14 24.62 -5.10
C VAL A 529 21.11 24.62 -6.24
N THR A 530 21.55 24.30 -7.46
CA THR A 530 20.64 23.87 -8.53
C THR A 530 20.37 22.38 -8.34
N ALA A 531 19.43 22.04 -7.45
CA ALA A 531 18.87 20.70 -7.43
C ALA A 531 18.21 20.41 -8.79
N SER A 532 18.64 19.33 -9.45
CA SER A 532 18.19 18.96 -10.79
C SER A 532 16.65 18.78 -10.85
N PRO A 533 16.01 18.97 -12.03
CA PRO A 533 14.57 18.74 -12.20
C PRO A 533 14.11 17.33 -11.77
N LEU A 534 15.01 16.36 -11.79
CA LEU A 534 14.81 14.98 -11.33
C LEU A 534 14.56 14.87 -9.82
N LEU A 535 15.16 15.74 -9.00
CA LEU A 535 14.97 15.74 -7.55
C LEU A 535 13.63 16.37 -7.14
N ARG A 536 13.10 17.30 -7.95
CA ARG A 536 11.74 17.84 -7.79
C ARG A 536 10.67 16.82 -8.22
N LEU A 537 10.96 15.99 -9.23
CA LEU A 537 10.09 14.90 -9.65
C LEU A 537 10.02 13.78 -8.60
N LEU A 538 11.15 13.43 -7.96
CA LEU A 538 11.20 12.40 -6.92
C LEU A 538 10.45 12.78 -5.63
N LEU A 539 10.47 14.05 -5.21
CA LEU A 539 9.65 14.50 -4.06
C LEU A 539 8.16 14.64 -4.40
N GLY A 540 7.82 15.05 -5.63
CA GLY A 540 6.42 15.11 -6.09
C GLY A 540 5.78 13.73 -6.25
N VAL A 541 6.56 12.72 -6.66
CA VAL A 541 6.09 11.34 -6.80
C VAL A 541 5.88 10.66 -5.44
N CYS A 542 6.68 10.96 -4.41
CA CYS A 542 6.48 10.37 -3.08
C CYS A 542 5.22 10.88 -2.36
N VAL A 543 4.72 12.05 -2.73
CA VAL A 543 3.53 12.66 -2.11
C VAL A 543 2.27 12.35 -2.92
N ALA A 544 2.37 12.25 -4.25
CA ALA A 544 1.30 11.70 -5.09
C ALA A 544 1.03 10.21 -4.78
N LEU A 545 2.04 9.44 -4.35
CA LEU A 545 1.86 8.04 -3.95
C LEU A 545 1.22 7.88 -2.56
N ALA A 546 1.21 8.92 -1.72
CA ALA A 546 0.47 8.91 -0.46
C ALA A 546 -1.01 9.25 -0.67
N THR A 547 -1.34 10.19 -1.57
CA THR A 547 -2.72 10.58 -1.86
C THR A 547 -3.43 9.64 -2.85
N VAL A 548 -2.71 9.06 -3.83
CA VAL A 548 -3.27 8.00 -4.69
C VAL A 548 -3.33 6.66 -3.95
N GLY A 549 -2.48 6.45 -2.94
CA GLY A 549 -2.46 5.26 -2.10
C GLY A 549 -3.68 5.10 -1.17
N VAL A 550 -4.47 6.14 -0.95
CA VAL A 550 -5.71 6.05 -0.16
C VAL A 550 -6.97 6.28 -1.02
N GLY A 551 -6.84 6.97 -2.17
CA GLY A 551 -7.90 7.08 -3.18
C GLY A 551 -8.17 5.82 -4.02
N LEU A 552 -7.28 4.82 -4.03
CA LEU A 552 -7.47 3.55 -4.76
C LEU A 552 -8.22 2.46 -3.99
N TYR A 553 -8.69 2.80 -2.80
CA TYR A 553 -9.46 1.93 -1.94
C TYR A 553 -10.97 2.24 -2.06
N THR A 554 -11.52 2.18 -3.27
CA THR A 554 -12.97 2.04 -3.48
C THR A 554 -13.24 0.66 -4.00
N LEU A 555 -13.90 -0.17 -3.21
CA LEU A 555 -14.74 -1.33 -3.51
C LEU A 555 -14.80 -2.11 -2.19
#